data_AF-A0A8T7DL31-F1
#
_entry.id   AF-A0A8T7DL31-F1
#
_cell.length_a   1.000
_cell.length_b   1.000
_cell.length_c   1.000
_cell.angle_alpha   90.00
_cell.angle_beta   90.00
_cell.angle_gamma   90.00
#
_symmetry.space_group_name_H-M   'P 1'
#
loop_
_entity.id
_entity.type
_entity.pdbx_description
1 polymer ?
#
loop_
_entity_poly.entity_id
_entity_poly.type
_entity_poly.pdbx_seq_one_letter_code
_entity_poly.pdbx_strand_id
1 'polypeptide(L)' 'LNVEVVAPASLFGKIKVGMTGKVNMAPYLKETFEAKVVVVDKVIDAASRTLGIRLQMTNQENKIPAGVNCTVIFE' A
#
# COMPACT_ATOMS: atom_id res chain seq x y z
N LEU A 1 -7.50 -2.67 -8.40
CA LEU A 1 -6.41 -1.67 -8.48
C LEU A 1 -5.35 -2.05 -7.47
N ASN A 2 -4.08 -1.99 -7.87
CA ASN A 2 -2.95 -2.34 -7.00
C ASN A 2 -2.35 -1.06 -6.42
N VAL A 3 -1.99 -1.12 -5.16
CA VAL A 3 -1.25 -0.08 -4.44
C VAL A 3 0.07 -0.68 -4.02
N GLU A 4 1.17 -0.06 -4.43
CA GLU A 4 2.52 -0.49 -4.07
C GLU A 4 3.11 0.50 -3.07
N VAL A 5 3.57 -0.04 -1.94
CA VAL A 5 4.12 0.72 -0.83
C VAL A 5 5.54 0.25 -0.58
N VAL A 6 6.45 1.21 -0.51
CA VAL A 6 7.82 0.99 -0.03
C VAL A 6 7.85 1.37 1.44
N ALA A 7 8.08 0.39 2.31
CA ALA A 7 8.01 0.54 3.76
C ALA A 7 9.38 0.30 4.42
N PRO A 8 9.67 0.89 5.59
CA PRO A 8 10.89 0.61 6.34
C PRO A 8 10.97 -0.86 6.77
N ALA A 9 12.17 -1.44 6.75
CA ALA A 9 12.44 -2.81 7.20
C ALA A 9 11.94 -3.13 8.62
N SER A 10 11.78 -2.12 9.49
CA SER A 10 11.24 -2.26 10.85
C SER A 10 9.77 -2.68 10.91
N LEU A 11 9.07 -2.66 9.77
CA LEU A 11 7.70 -3.18 9.60
C LEU A 11 7.65 -4.63 9.13
N PHE A 12 8.81 -5.23 8.79
CA PHE A 12 8.88 -6.65 8.45
C PHE A 12 8.36 -7.52 9.61
N GLY A 13 7.47 -8.46 9.29
CA GLY A 13 6.81 -9.33 10.26
C GLY A 13 5.66 -8.67 11.05
N LYS A 14 5.55 -7.34 11.05
CA LYS A 14 4.41 -6.60 11.64
C LYS A 14 3.25 -6.55 10.66
N ILE A 15 3.53 -6.23 9.40
CA ILE A 15 2.53 -6.22 8.34
C ILE A 15 2.39 -7.64 7.78
N LYS A 16 1.14 -8.10 7.66
CA LYS A 16 0.78 -9.45 7.22
C LYS A 16 -0.24 -9.40 6.09
N VAL A 17 -0.19 -10.42 5.24
CA VAL A 17 -1.22 -10.64 4.22
C VAL A 17 -2.58 -10.75 4.90
N GLY A 18 -3.57 -10.07 4.35
CA GLY A 18 -4.93 -9.97 4.88
C GLY A 18 -5.18 -8.74 5.76
N MET A 19 -4.15 -8.01 6.20
CA MET A 19 -4.33 -6.75 6.95
C MET A 19 -4.98 -5.68 6.07
N THR A 20 -5.72 -4.78 6.70
CA THR A 20 -6.34 -3.63 6.02
C THR A 20 -5.43 -2.41 6.18
N GLY A 21 -5.22 -1.70 5.08
CA GLY A 21 -4.58 -0.39 5.06
C GLY A 21 -5.53 0.67 4.53
N LYS A 22 -5.49 1.85 5.14
CA LYS A 22 -6.20 3.05 4.67
C LYS A 22 -5.31 3.82 3.70
N VAL A 23 -5.75 3.94 2.46
CA VAL A 23 -5.05 4.61 1.37
C VAL A 23 -5.60 6.02 1.21
N ASN A 24 -4.71 7.00 1.32
CA ASN A 24 -5.00 8.40 1.10
C ASN A 24 -4.29 8.86 -0.19
N MET A 25 -5.04 9.47 -1.11
CA MET A 25 -4.54 9.93 -2.42
C MET A 25 -4.64 11.47 -2.56
N ALA A 26 -4.53 12.21 -1.46
CA ALA A 26 -4.56 13.67 -1.51
C ALA A 26 -3.36 14.24 -2.31
N PRO A 27 -3.54 15.36 -3.04
CA PRO A 27 -4.77 16.15 -3.16
C PRO A 27 -5.73 15.65 -4.26
N TYR A 28 -5.39 14.59 -5.00
CA TYR A 28 -6.17 14.10 -6.14
C TYR A 28 -7.56 13.61 -5.74
N LEU A 29 -7.63 12.89 -4.63
CA LEU A 29 -8.88 12.41 -4.03
C LEU A 29 -8.88 12.74 -2.54
N LYS A 30 -9.96 13.37 -2.07
CA LYS A 30 -10.14 13.67 -0.63
C LYS A 30 -10.62 12.47 0.18
N GLU A 31 -11.10 11.45 -0.50
CA GLU A 31 -11.63 10.23 0.11
C GLU A 31 -10.47 9.29 0.51
N THR A 32 -10.69 8.54 1.59
CA THR A 32 -9.79 7.47 2.03
C THR A 32 -10.37 6.14 1.59
N PHE A 33 -9.53 5.27 1.03
CA PHE A 33 -9.94 3.98 0.50
C PHE A 33 -9.37 2.86 1.36
N GLU A 34 -10.16 1.82 1.61
CA GLU A 34 -9.66 0.62 2.26
C GLU A 34 -9.04 -0.31 1.22
N ALA A 35 -7.84 -0.81 1.51
CA ALA A 35 -7.13 -1.77 0.69
C ALA A 35 -6.65 -2.93 1.54
N LYS A 36 -6.66 -4.14 1.00
CA LYS A 36 -6.15 -5.34 1.70
C LYS A 36 -4.74 -5.65 1.26
N VAL A 37 -3.86 -5.92 2.21
CA VAL A 37 -2.50 -6.41 1.93
C VAL A 37 -2.61 -7.78 1.29
N VAL A 38 -2.14 -7.91 0.06
CA VAL A 38 -2.14 -9.17 -0.70
C VAL A 38 -0.75 -9.78 -0.78
N VAL A 39 0.30 -8.95 -0.75
CA VAL A 39 1.69 -9.40 -0.79
C VAL A 39 2.52 -8.56 0.16
N VAL A 40 3.41 -9.22 0.89
CA VAL A 40 4.50 -8.60 1.65
C VAL A 40 5.77 -9.28 1.18
N ASP A 41 6.73 -8.51 0.67
CA ASP A 41 7.99 -9.07 0.18
C ASP A 41 8.75 -9.73 1.32
N LYS A 42 9.22 -10.95 1.05
CA LYS A 42 10.04 -11.72 2.01
C LYS A 42 11.49 -11.25 2.04
N VAL A 43 11.88 -10.40 1.10
CA VAL A 43 13.24 -9.88 0.94
C VAL A 43 13.24 -8.41 1.30
N ILE A 44 14.17 -8.03 2.16
CA ILE A 44 14.44 -6.63 2.50
C ILE A 44 15.54 -6.15 1.55
N ASP A 45 15.32 -5.02 0.90
CA ASP A 45 16.36 -4.35 0.15
C ASP A 45 17.40 -3.78 1.13
N ALA A 46 18.62 -4.32 1.08
CA ALA A 46 19.68 -3.96 2.02
C ALA A 46 20.23 -2.54 1.79
N ALA A 47 20.16 -2.02 0.55
CA ALA A 47 20.71 -0.72 0.20
C ALA A 47 19.82 0.42 0.72
N SER A 48 18.50 0.30 0.59
CA SER A 48 17.53 1.28 1.05
C SER A 48 16.98 0.99 2.45
N ARG A 49 17.17 -0.23 2.97
CA ARG A 49 16.56 -0.74 4.21
C ARG A 49 15.03 -0.70 4.16
N THR A 50 14.47 -1.07 3.01
CA THR A 50 13.02 -1.10 2.78
C THR A 50 12.51 -2.47 2.33
N LEU A 51 11.21 -2.68 2.43
CA LEU A 51 10.50 -3.81 1.83
C LEU A 51 9.33 -3.32 0.97
N GLY A 52 8.98 -4.10 -0.05
CA GLY A 52 7.78 -3.89 -0.84
C GLY A 52 6.55 -4.50 -0.17
N ILE A 53 5.45 -3.76 -0.19
CA ILE A 53 4.13 -4.22 0.25
C ILE A 53 3.13 -3.88 -0.86
N ARG A 54 2.32 -4.85 -1.25
CA ARG A 54 1.24 -4.65 -2.22
C ARG A 54 -0.11 -4.80 -1.54
N LEU A 55 -0.95 -3.80 -1.74
CA LEU A 55 -2.35 -3.82 -1.35
C LEU A 55 -3.24 -3.86 -2.59
N GLN A 56 -4.44 -4.41 -2.43
CA GLN A 56 -5.46 -4.45 -3.46
C GLN A 56 -6.71 -3.74 -2.96
N MET A 57 -7.24 -2.84 -3.80
CA MET A 57 -8.51 -2.15 -3.57
C MET A 57 -9.43 -2.22 -4.79
N THR A 58 -10.71 -1.99 -4.56
CA THR A 58 -11.71 -1.85 -5.61
C THR A 58 -11.62 -0.45 -6.23
N ASN A 59 -11.62 -0.39 -7.56
CA ASN A 59 -11.66 0.87 -8.32
C ASN A 59 -12.93 0.87 -9.18
N GLN A 60 -14.06 1.23 -8.56
CA GLN A 60 -15.35 1.24 -9.26
C GLN A 60 -15.29 2.20 -10.45
N GLU A 61 -15.71 1.70 -11.62
CA GLU A 61 -15.75 2.46 -12.87
C GLU A 61 -14.38 3.00 -13.34
N ASN A 62 -13.27 2.44 -12.82
CA ASN A 62 -11.91 2.89 -13.13
C ASN A 62 -11.66 4.39 -12.88
N LYS A 63 -12.33 4.98 -11.89
CA LYS A 63 -12.24 6.40 -11.55
C LYS A 63 -10.84 6.84 -11.14
N ILE A 64 -10.06 5.94 -10.54
CA ILE A 64 -8.71 6.22 -10.06
C ILE A 64 -7.70 5.85 -11.16
N PRO A 65 -6.93 6.83 -11.69
CA PRO A 65 -5.87 6.54 -12.65
C PRO A 65 -4.66 5.88 -11.96
N ALA A 66 -3.91 5.08 -12.71
CA ALA A 66 -2.65 4.52 -12.23
C ALA A 66 -1.57 5.62 -12.11
N GLY A 67 -0.60 5.41 -11.21
CA GLY A 67 0.53 6.34 -11.02
C GLY A 67 0.25 7.51 -10.06
N VAL A 68 -0.93 7.56 -9.45
CA VAL A 68 -1.24 8.55 -8.41
C VAL A 68 -0.43 8.24 -7.15
N ASN A 69 0.26 9.25 -6.64
CA ASN A 69 0.93 9.15 -5.35
C ASN A 69 -0.09 8.97 -4.23
N CYS A 70 0.20 8.04 -3.33
CA CYS A 70 -0.68 7.73 -2.21
C CYS A 70 0.13 7.42 -0.95
N THR A 71 -0.49 7.63 0.20
CA THR A 71 0.03 7.27 1.51
C THR A 71 -0.86 6.20 2.10
N VAL A 72 -0.25 5.19 2.72
CA VAL A 72 -0.98 4.10 3.35
C VAL A 72 -0.73 4.11 4.86
N ILE A 73 -1.81 4.05 5.63
CA ILE A 73 -1.78 3.87 7.07
C ILE A 73 -2.28 2.45 7.35
N PHE A 74 -1.43 1.61 7.93
CA PHE A 74 -1.78 0.23 8.31
C PHE A 74 -2.38 0.25 9.72
N GLU A 75 -3.51 -0.42 9.91
CA GLU A 75 -4.15 -0.64 11.22
C GLU A 75 -3.76 -2.00 11.82
#